data_AF-A0A812YLJ5-F1
#
_entry.id   AF-A0A812YLJ5-F1
#
_cell.length_a   1.000
_cell.length_b   1.000
_cell.length_c   1.000
_cell.angle_alpha   90.00
_cell.angle_beta   90.00
_cell.angle_gamma   90.00
#
_symmetry.space_group_name_H-M   'P 1'
#
loop_
_entity.id
_entity.type
_entity.pdbx_description
1 polymer ?
#
loop_
_entity_poly.entity_id
_entity_poly.type
_entity_poly.pdbx_seq_one_letter_code
_entity_poly.pdbx_strand_id
1 'polypeptide(L)'
;RRRSVWELMGKIEESPKKARAIFDKSGLADSIPVPPSGGLAAGEPGTEEWVLKLVWLLRTVNFTVPYAAVGEFFGQPKEDSEKAVTAFAETFDWGAADIEKALRSFLEAFLLPKEAQQIDRVLRIFAHTYYRKHVEHCRSSGKEGAGYLKHPDAAYTFAFSVILLNSDQHNPKLKKRMSLK
;
A
#
# COMPACT_ATOMS: atom_id res chain seq x y z
N ARG A 1 -21.99 -2.62 11.93
CA ARG A 1 -20.86 -2.05 11.15
C ARG A 1 -19.52 -2.10 11.90
N ARG A 2 -19.29 -1.33 12.99
CA ARG A 2 -17.98 -1.34 13.71
C ARG A 2 -17.52 -2.71 14.20
N ARG A 3 -18.42 -3.51 14.80
CA ARG A 3 -18.13 -4.88 15.27
C ARG A 3 -17.71 -5.80 14.11
N SER A 4 -18.43 -5.76 12.99
CA SER A 4 -18.16 -6.56 11.80
C SER A 4 -16.84 -6.18 11.13
N VAL A 5 -16.45 -4.90 11.12
CA VAL A 5 -15.14 -4.46 10.63
C VAL A 5 -14.03 -4.99 11.54
N TRP A 6 -14.23 -4.95 12.85
CA TRP A 6 -13.25 -5.49 13.80
C TRP A 6 -13.08 -7.01 13.66
N GLU A 7 -14.17 -7.76 13.50
CA GLU A 7 -14.16 -9.21 13.23
C GLU A 7 -13.47 -9.54 11.89
N LEU A 8 -13.75 -8.74 10.85
CA LEU A 8 -13.09 -8.86 9.55
C LEU A 8 -11.58 -8.68 9.68
N MET A 9 -11.14 -7.61 10.37
CA MET A 9 -9.72 -7.32 10.55
C MET A 9 -9.00 -8.34 11.43
N GLY A 10 -9.67 -8.90 12.44
CA GLY A 10 -9.08 -10.00 13.22
C GLY A 10 -8.87 -11.27 12.40
N LYS A 11 -9.65 -11.47 11.33
CA LYS A 11 -9.58 -12.68 10.48
C LYS A 11 -8.82 -12.47 9.18
N ILE A 12 -8.59 -11.23 8.76
CA ILE A 12 -7.73 -10.90 7.62
C ILE A 12 -6.28 -11.29 7.86
N GLU A 13 -5.85 -11.19 9.12
CA GLU A 13 -4.57 -11.68 9.60
C GLU A 13 -4.43 -13.20 9.39
N GLU A 14 -5.47 -13.98 9.71
CA GLU A 14 -5.45 -15.44 9.57
C GLU A 14 -5.51 -15.91 8.10
N SER A 15 -6.45 -15.38 7.30
CA SER A 15 -6.61 -15.79 5.90
C SER A 15 -7.53 -14.86 5.10
N PRO A 16 -7.14 -14.43 3.88
CA PRO A 16 -7.98 -13.66 2.96
C PRO A 16 -9.29 -14.38 2.61
N LYS A 17 -9.27 -15.71 2.51
CA LYS A 17 -10.49 -16.51 2.24
C LYS A 17 -11.51 -16.40 3.38
N LYS A 18 -11.05 -16.39 4.64
CA LYS A 18 -11.92 -16.19 5.81
C LYS A 18 -12.41 -14.75 5.88
N ALA A 19 -11.53 -13.79 5.58
CA ALA A 19 -11.88 -12.38 5.51
C ALA A 19 -12.97 -12.12 4.47
N ARG A 20 -12.83 -12.65 3.25
CA ARG A 20 -13.86 -12.60 2.21
C ARG A 20 -15.19 -13.16 2.70
N ALA A 21 -15.17 -14.36 3.29
CA ALA A 21 -16.40 -14.98 3.82
C ALA A 21 -17.10 -14.13 4.89
N ILE A 22 -16.35 -13.40 5.72
CA ILE A 22 -16.91 -12.47 6.72
C ILE A 22 -17.38 -11.17 6.06
N PHE A 23 -16.62 -10.67 5.10
CA PHE A 23 -16.97 -9.48 4.33
C PHE A 23 -18.33 -9.66 3.64
N ASP A 24 -18.54 -10.81 3.01
CA ASP A 24 -19.79 -11.18 2.37
C ASP A 24 -20.92 -11.39 3.40
N LYS A 25 -20.66 -12.13 4.50
CA LYS A 25 -21.67 -12.41 5.54
C LYS A 25 -22.09 -11.19 6.37
N SER A 26 -21.24 -10.17 6.45
CA SER A 26 -21.45 -9.02 7.33
C SER A 26 -22.33 -7.92 6.70
N GLY A 27 -22.68 -8.04 5.41
CA GLY A 27 -23.38 -6.98 4.66
C GLY A 27 -22.55 -5.69 4.51
N LEU A 28 -21.25 -5.73 4.85
CA LEU A 28 -20.34 -4.60 4.67
C LEU A 28 -20.16 -4.29 3.18
N ALA A 29 -20.15 -5.31 2.33
CA ALA A 29 -20.02 -5.18 0.87
C ALA A 29 -21.12 -4.31 0.25
N ASP A 30 -22.37 -4.39 0.76
CA ASP A 30 -23.51 -3.62 0.24
C ASP A 30 -23.55 -2.20 0.78
N SER A 31 -22.97 -2.00 1.98
CA SER A 31 -22.94 -0.70 2.66
C SER A 31 -21.78 0.19 2.22
N ILE A 32 -20.80 -0.38 1.53
CA ILE A 32 -19.60 0.32 1.04
C ILE A 32 -19.85 0.71 -0.42
N PRO A 33 -19.88 2.02 -0.75
CA PRO A 33 -19.99 2.42 -2.13
C PRO A 33 -18.82 1.87 -2.93
N VAL A 34 -19.10 1.42 -4.15
CA VAL A 34 -18.05 1.07 -5.11
C VAL A 34 -17.20 2.34 -5.34
N PRO A 35 -15.87 2.26 -5.25
CA PRO A 35 -15.01 3.41 -5.53
C PRO A 35 -15.36 3.98 -6.93
N PRO A 36 -15.44 5.31 -7.10
CA PRO A 36 -15.85 5.91 -8.36
C PRO A 36 -14.96 5.39 -9.50
N SER A 37 -15.59 4.83 -10.52
CA SER A 37 -14.96 4.16 -11.68
C SER A 37 -14.04 5.06 -12.50
N GLY A 38 -13.90 6.35 -12.16
CA GLY A 38 -13.13 7.36 -12.88
C GLY A 38 -11.91 7.90 -12.13
N GLY A 39 -11.55 7.36 -10.96
CA GLY A 39 -10.41 7.86 -10.19
C GLY A 39 -9.42 6.77 -9.84
N LEU A 40 -8.42 6.54 -10.70
CA LEU A 40 -7.18 5.74 -10.53
C LEU A 40 -7.27 4.30 -9.93
N ALA A 41 -8.41 3.89 -9.35
CA ALA A 41 -8.70 2.59 -8.76
C ALA A 41 -9.68 1.79 -9.63
N ALA A 42 -9.67 2.03 -10.94
CA ALA A 42 -10.15 1.02 -11.89
C ALA A 42 -9.11 -0.11 -11.80
N GLY A 43 -9.33 -1.04 -10.86
CA GLY A 43 -8.40 -2.13 -10.57
C GLY A 43 -7.95 -2.80 -11.86
N GLU A 44 -6.71 -3.29 -11.86
CA GLU A 44 -6.21 -4.07 -12.99
C GLU A 44 -7.22 -5.18 -13.36
N PRO A 45 -7.38 -5.49 -14.66
CA PRO A 45 -8.33 -6.50 -15.10
C PRO A 45 -8.11 -7.81 -14.32
N GLY A 46 -9.13 -8.23 -13.56
CA GLY A 46 -9.05 -9.38 -12.66
C GLY A 46 -8.98 -9.06 -11.16
N THR A 47 -9.06 -7.78 -10.77
CA THR A 47 -9.22 -7.40 -9.36
C THR A 47 -10.66 -7.65 -8.90
N GLU A 48 -10.85 -8.48 -7.87
CA GLU A 48 -12.17 -8.77 -7.36
C GLU A 48 -12.82 -7.56 -6.66
N GLU A 49 -14.13 -7.39 -6.82
CA GLU A 49 -14.87 -6.24 -6.28
C GLU A 49 -14.74 -6.09 -4.75
N TRP A 50 -14.69 -7.20 -4.01
CA TRP A 50 -14.54 -7.16 -2.55
C TRP A 50 -13.18 -6.57 -2.13
N VAL A 51 -12.12 -6.77 -2.93
CA VAL A 51 -10.79 -6.20 -2.69
C VAL A 51 -10.85 -4.68 -2.84
N LEU A 52 -11.50 -4.19 -3.89
CA LEU A 52 -11.68 -2.75 -4.12
C LEU A 52 -12.48 -2.09 -3.00
N LYS A 53 -13.57 -2.74 -2.56
CA LYS A 53 -14.39 -2.24 -1.44
C LYS A 53 -13.63 -2.28 -0.11
N LEU A 54 -12.82 -3.32 0.13
CA LEU A 54 -11.95 -3.40 1.30
C LEU A 54 -10.93 -2.26 1.29
N VAL A 55 -10.24 -2.05 0.18
CA VAL A 55 -9.27 -0.95 0.02
C VAL A 55 -9.92 0.41 0.27
N TRP A 56 -11.11 0.63 -0.29
CA TRP A 56 -11.87 1.85 -0.06
C TRP A 56 -12.27 2.01 1.42
N LEU A 57 -12.68 0.93 2.08
CA LEU A 57 -12.96 0.92 3.52
C LEU A 57 -11.71 1.27 4.33
N LEU A 58 -10.55 0.70 4.00
CA LEU A 58 -9.28 1.01 4.66
C LEU A 58 -8.91 2.49 4.49
N ARG A 59 -9.14 3.05 3.29
CA ARG A 59 -8.83 4.45 3.00
C ARG A 59 -9.76 5.44 3.69
N THR A 60 -11.04 5.11 3.82
CA THR A 60 -12.09 6.02 4.33
C THR A 60 -12.41 5.83 5.81
N VAL A 61 -12.27 4.62 6.34
CA VAL A 61 -12.63 4.25 7.73
C VAL A 61 -11.39 3.75 8.48
N ASN A 62 -10.34 4.57 8.46
CA ASN A 62 -9.03 4.23 9.00
C ASN A 62 -9.04 4.00 10.53
N PHE A 63 -9.97 4.60 11.27
CA PHE A 63 -9.97 4.61 12.75
C PHE A 63 -10.45 3.31 13.41
N THR A 64 -11.09 2.39 12.69
CA THR A 64 -11.58 1.12 13.26
C THR A 64 -10.66 -0.07 13.01
N VAL A 65 -9.61 0.15 12.22
CA VAL A 65 -8.80 -0.93 11.65
C VAL A 65 -7.39 -0.89 12.24
N PRO A 66 -6.91 -1.97 12.87
CA PRO A 66 -5.55 -2.00 13.38
C PRO A 66 -4.53 -2.00 12.22
N TYR A 67 -3.64 -1.00 12.20
CA TYR A 67 -2.62 -0.81 11.16
C TYR A 67 -1.69 -2.02 10.97
N ALA A 68 -1.45 -2.79 12.04
CA ALA A 68 -0.65 -4.01 11.99
C ALA A 68 -1.32 -5.10 11.13
N ALA A 69 -2.62 -5.34 11.32
CA ALA A 69 -3.36 -6.35 10.55
C ALA A 69 -3.43 -5.99 9.06
N VAL A 70 -3.52 -4.69 8.74
CA VAL A 70 -3.47 -4.20 7.35
C VAL A 70 -2.12 -4.51 6.71
N GLY A 71 -1.04 -4.18 7.41
CA GLY A 71 0.32 -4.48 6.95
C GLY A 71 0.57 -5.96 6.74
N GLU A 72 0.17 -6.80 7.70
CA GLU A 72 0.33 -8.25 7.60
C GLU A 72 -0.49 -8.83 6.45
N PHE A 73 -1.72 -8.35 6.22
CA PHE A 73 -2.53 -8.74 5.05
C PHE A 73 -1.85 -8.36 3.73
N PHE A 74 -1.36 -7.12 3.64
CA PHE A 74 -0.63 -6.60 2.49
C PHE A 74 0.66 -7.37 2.19
N GLY A 75 1.31 -7.88 3.22
CA GLY A 75 2.53 -8.67 3.10
C GLY A 75 2.34 -10.13 2.66
N GLN A 76 1.10 -10.67 2.66
CA GLN A 76 0.92 -12.11 2.37
C GLN A 76 1.26 -12.45 0.91
N PRO A 77 1.87 -13.62 0.65
CA PRO A 77 2.21 -14.08 -0.70
C PRO A 77 0.96 -14.67 -1.39
N LYS A 78 -0.11 -13.89 -1.47
CA LYS A 78 -1.39 -14.28 -2.06
C LYS A 78 -1.79 -13.23 -3.10
N GLU A 79 -2.37 -13.68 -4.19
CA GLU A 79 -2.80 -12.82 -5.30
C GLU A 79 -3.79 -11.73 -4.83
N ASP A 80 -4.74 -12.07 -3.95
CA ASP A 80 -5.68 -11.11 -3.36
C ASP A 80 -4.98 -10.00 -2.58
N SER A 81 -3.93 -10.35 -1.83
CA SER A 81 -3.14 -9.40 -1.04
C SER A 81 -2.33 -8.48 -1.94
N GLU A 82 -1.68 -9.02 -2.97
CA GLU A 82 -0.93 -8.23 -3.95
C GLU A 82 -1.85 -7.26 -4.68
N LYS A 83 -3.01 -7.72 -5.16
CA LYS A 83 -4.03 -6.87 -5.78
C LYS A 83 -4.56 -5.82 -4.81
N ALA A 84 -4.75 -6.16 -3.53
CA ALA A 84 -5.19 -5.21 -2.52
C ALA A 84 -4.16 -4.10 -2.28
N VAL A 85 -2.88 -4.43 -2.16
CA VAL A 85 -1.81 -3.41 -1.99
C VAL A 85 -1.71 -2.54 -3.22
N THR A 86 -1.77 -3.13 -4.41
CA THR A 86 -1.74 -2.38 -5.67
C THR A 86 -2.91 -1.41 -5.72
N ALA A 87 -4.14 -1.89 -5.54
CA ALA A 87 -5.33 -1.04 -5.51
C ALA A 87 -5.25 0.03 -4.40
N PHE A 88 -4.65 -0.29 -3.26
CA PHE A 88 -4.44 0.66 -2.16
C PHE A 88 -3.44 1.76 -2.54
N ALA A 89 -2.28 1.40 -3.11
CA ALA A 89 -1.31 2.34 -3.65
C ALA A 89 -1.91 3.21 -4.78
N GLU A 90 -2.84 2.63 -5.55
CA GLU A 90 -3.59 3.36 -6.57
C GLU A 90 -4.49 4.47 -6.01
N THR A 91 -4.89 4.39 -4.74
CA THR A 91 -5.71 5.46 -4.11
C THR A 91 -4.92 6.73 -3.76
N PHE A 92 -3.59 6.70 -3.82
CA PHE A 92 -2.76 7.85 -3.47
C PHE A 92 -2.47 8.76 -4.67
N ASP A 93 -2.57 10.06 -4.49
CA ASP A 93 -2.16 11.01 -5.53
C ASP A 93 -0.66 11.31 -5.42
N TRP A 94 0.16 10.50 -6.09
CA TRP A 94 1.62 10.61 -6.10
C TRP A 94 2.20 11.24 -7.35
N GLY A 95 1.39 11.58 -8.36
CA GLY A 95 1.89 12.01 -9.66
C GLY A 95 2.85 13.21 -9.57
N ALA A 96 2.45 14.23 -8.81
CA ALA A 96 3.24 15.45 -8.57
C ALA A 96 4.12 15.39 -7.31
N ALA A 97 4.05 14.30 -6.53
CA ALA A 97 4.72 14.22 -5.24
C ALA A 97 6.16 13.69 -5.38
N ASP A 98 7.08 14.23 -4.57
CA ASP A 98 8.42 13.67 -4.41
C ASP A 98 8.33 12.25 -3.82
N ILE A 99 9.25 11.36 -4.22
CA ILE A 99 9.24 9.96 -3.78
C ILE A 99 9.29 9.81 -2.26
N GLU A 100 9.99 10.69 -1.55
CA GLU A 100 10.03 10.70 -0.09
C GLU A 100 8.65 10.97 0.52
N LYS A 101 7.92 11.96 -0.01
CA LYS A 101 6.57 12.31 0.45
C LYS A 101 5.59 11.19 0.12
N ALA A 102 5.69 10.61 -1.07
CA ALA A 102 4.89 9.46 -1.47
C ALA A 102 5.11 8.28 -0.52
N LEU A 103 6.37 7.93 -0.26
CA LEU A 103 6.74 6.84 0.65
C LEU A 103 6.25 7.09 2.08
N ARG A 104 6.44 8.30 2.61
CA ARG A 104 5.95 8.68 3.93
C ARG A 104 4.42 8.52 4.01
N SER A 105 3.69 9.07 3.04
CA SER A 105 2.23 8.96 3.01
C SER A 105 1.74 7.51 2.93
N PHE A 106 2.48 6.65 2.23
CA PHE A 106 2.16 5.24 2.09
C PHE A 106 2.36 4.49 3.41
N LEU A 107 3.51 4.69 4.07
CA LEU A 107 3.88 4.04 5.32
C LEU A 107 3.16 4.59 6.56
N GLU A 108 2.54 5.78 6.47
CA GLU A 108 1.67 6.31 7.53
C GLU A 108 0.30 5.64 7.56
N ALA A 109 -0.11 5.02 6.45
CA ALA A 109 -1.45 4.46 6.31
C ALA A 109 -1.59 3.02 6.85
N PHE A 110 -0.47 2.32 7.08
CA PHE A 110 -0.43 0.99 7.69
C PHE A 110 0.94 0.74 8.32
N LEU A 111 1.04 -0.26 9.21
CA LEU A 111 2.33 -0.63 9.80
C LEU A 111 3.01 -1.64 8.89
N LEU A 112 4.31 -1.48 8.60
CA LEU A 112 5.02 -2.47 7.80
C LEU A 112 4.97 -3.87 8.45
N PRO A 113 4.88 -4.93 7.64
CA PRO A 113 5.00 -6.30 8.14
C PRO A 113 6.35 -6.52 8.83
N LYS A 114 6.43 -7.53 9.70
CA LYS A 114 7.66 -7.84 10.45
C LYS A 114 8.66 -8.66 9.63
N GLU A 115 8.17 -9.43 8.67
CA GLU A 115 8.99 -10.34 7.87
C GLU A 115 9.62 -9.62 6.67
N ALA A 116 10.93 -9.80 6.48
CA ALA A 116 11.69 -9.13 5.42
C ALA A 116 11.12 -9.41 4.02
N GLN A 117 10.70 -10.65 3.75
CA GLN A 117 10.09 -11.04 2.47
C GLN A 117 8.74 -10.34 2.20
N GLN A 118 8.02 -9.98 3.26
CA GLN A 118 6.72 -9.30 3.13
C GLN A 118 6.92 -7.80 2.89
N ILE A 119 7.87 -7.18 3.60
CA ILE A 119 8.28 -5.78 3.37
C ILE A 119 8.73 -5.60 1.91
N ASP A 120 9.56 -6.51 1.42
CA ASP A 120 10.07 -6.54 0.06
C ASP A 120 8.95 -6.52 -1.01
N ARG A 121 7.88 -7.31 -0.83
CA ARG A 121 6.71 -7.31 -1.72
C ARG A 121 5.98 -5.97 -1.72
N VAL A 122 5.68 -5.45 -0.53
CA VAL A 122 4.96 -4.18 -0.37
C VAL A 122 5.73 -3.02 -1.01
N LEU A 123 7.05 -3.00 -0.83
CA LEU A 123 7.92 -1.97 -1.40
C LEU A 123 8.07 -2.07 -2.91
N ARG A 124 8.10 -3.28 -3.48
CA ARG A 124 8.08 -3.43 -4.94
C ARG A 124 6.80 -2.87 -5.54
N ILE A 125 5.64 -3.16 -4.95
CA ILE A 125 4.35 -2.64 -5.41
C ILE A 125 4.35 -1.10 -5.33
N PHE A 126 4.78 -0.55 -4.19
CA PHE A 126 4.95 0.91 -4.04
C PHE A 126 5.82 1.51 -5.15
N ALA A 127 7.00 0.93 -5.40
CA ALA A 127 7.95 1.44 -6.38
C ALA A 127 7.40 1.43 -7.82
N HIS A 128 6.74 0.32 -8.19
CA HIS A 128 6.09 0.19 -9.50
C HIS A 128 4.94 1.20 -9.66
N THR A 129 4.05 1.31 -8.69
CA THR A 129 2.92 2.24 -8.73
C THR A 129 3.39 3.70 -8.73
N TYR A 130 4.36 4.06 -7.88
CA TYR A 130 4.93 5.41 -7.84
C TYR A 130 5.55 5.79 -9.18
N TYR A 131 6.42 4.93 -9.73
CA TYR A 131 7.07 5.16 -11.01
C TYR A 131 6.04 5.37 -12.14
N ARG A 132 5.02 4.51 -12.22
CA ARG A 132 3.96 4.60 -13.23
C ARG A 132 3.23 5.94 -13.16
N LYS A 133 2.76 6.33 -11.97
CA LYS A 133 2.04 7.59 -11.74
C LYS A 133 2.89 8.82 -11.99
N HIS A 134 4.16 8.78 -11.57
CA HIS A 134 5.08 9.87 -11.77
C HIS A 134 5.38 10.08 -13.27
N VAL A 135 5.63 9.00 -14.01
CA VAL A 135 5.84 9.06 -15.46
C VAL A 135 4.59 9.58 -16.19
N GLU A 136 3.40 9.11 -15.80
CA GLU A 136 2.12 9.59 -16.35
C GLU A 136 1.92 11.09 -16.11
N HIS A 137 2.21 11.56 -14.89
CA HIS A 137 2.15 12.98 -14.56
C HIS A 137 3.20 13.82 -15.34
N CYS A 138 4.43 13.34 -15.49
CA CYS A 138 5.45 14.03 -16.29
C CYS A 138 5.02 14.15 -17.76
N ARG A 139 4.39 13.11 -18.33
CA ARG A 139 3.84 13.16 -19.68
C ARG A 139 2.71 14.18 -19.81
N SER A 140 1.72 14.14 -18.90
CA SER A 140 0.57 15.05 -18.95
C SER A 140 0.93 16.51 -18.67
N SER A 141 1.99 16.76 -17.90
CA SER A 141 2.50 18.11 -17.60
C SER A 141 3.46 18.67 -18.66
N GLY A 142 3.69 17.97 -19.77
CA GLY A 142 4.60 18.40 -20.83
C GLY A 142 6.08 18.36 -20.45
N LYS A 143 6.42 17.66 -19.37
CA LYS A 143 7.78 17.46 -18.86
C LYS A 143 8.32 16.09 -19.27
N GLU A 144 8.14 15.71 -20.53
CA GLU A 144 8.66 14.45 -21.05
C GLU A 144 10.18 14.40 -20.89
N GLY A 145 10.69 13.33 -20.25
CA GLY A 145 12.12 13.18 -19.96
C GLY A 145 12.62 13.87 -18.68
N ALA A 146 11.78 14.62 -17.95
CA ALA A 146 12.16 15.27 -16.69
C ALA A 146 12.00 14.39 -15.44
N GLY A 147 11.51 13.16 -15.60
CA GLY A 147 11.43 12.20 -14.50
C GLY A 147 12.84 11.85 -14.01
N TYR A 148 13.15 12.16 -12.75
CA TYR A 148 14.45 11.84 -12.15
C TYR A 148 14.67 10.33 -11.96
N LEU A 149 13.59 9.54 -12.04
CA LEU A 149 13.62 8.09 -12.03
C LEU A 149 13.56 7.55 -13.46
N LYS A 150 14.53 6.71 -13.82
CA LYS A 150 14.60 6.02 -15.12
C LYS A 150 13.99 4.61 -15.11
N HIS A 151 13.80 4.02 -13.92
CA HIS A 151 13.32 2.65 -13.74
C HIS A 151 12.61 2.50 -12.38
N PRO A 152 11.55 1.67 -12.24
CA PRO A 152 10.93 1.39 -10.95
C PRO A 152 11.92 0.84 -9.91
N ASP A 153 12.95 0.09 -10.31
CA ASP A 153 13.97 -0.43 -9.39
C ASP A 153 14.75 0.68 -8.67
N ALA A 154 14.87 1.88 -9.28
CA ALA A 154 15.48 3.02 -8.62
C ALA A 154 14.60 3.51 -7.45
N ALA A 155 13.28 3.53 -7.64
CA ALA A 155 12.32 3.86 -6.58
C ALA A 155 12.32 2.80 -5.47
N TYR A 156 12.42 1.53 -5.84
CA TYR A 156 12.53 0.42 -4.89
C TYR A 156 13.80 0.54 -4.04
N THR A 157 14.95 0.74 -4.69
CA THR A 157 16.25 0.90 -4.01
C THR A 157 16.23 2.11 -3.07
N PHE A 158 15.62 3.22 -3.50
CA PHE A 158 15.42 4.39 -2.66
C PHE A 158 14.58 4.05 -1.41
N ALA A 159 13.40 3.44 -1.59
CA ALA A 159 12.51 3.12 -0.48
C ALA A 159 13.15 2.14 0.51
N PHE A 160 13.84 1.11 0.00
CA PHE A 160 14.55 0.15 0.83
C PHE A 160 15.69 0.81 1.62
N SER A 161 16.46 1.70 0.97
CA SER A 161 17.53 2.46 1.62
C SER A 161 16.99 3.37 2.73
N VAL A 162 15.85 4.03 2.52
CA VAL A 162 15.20 4.87 3.53
C VAL A 162 14.76 4.03 4.74
N ILE A 163 14.18 2.85 4.52
CA ILE A 163 13.74 1.97 5.62
C ILE A 163 14.93 1.41 6.40
N LEU A 164 15.98 0.99 5.71
CA LEU A 164 17.22 0.54 6.34
C LEU A 164 17.88 1.68 7.13
N LEU A 165 17.93 2.89 6.57
CA LEU A 165 18.48 4.06 7.23
C LEU A 165 17.68 4.43 8.47
N ASN A 166 16.36 4.42 8.39
CA ASN A 166 15.49 4.71 9.53
C ASN A 166 15.70 3.68 10.65
N SER A 167 15.84 2.41 10.29
CA SER A 167 16.15 1.32 11.23
C SER A 167 17.55 1.48 11.83
N ASP A 168 18.54 1.92 11.06
CA ASP A 168 19.91 2.18 11.53
C ASP A 168 19.98 3.36 12.51
N GLN A 169 19.32 4.48 12.18
CA GLN A 169 19.34 5.71 12.97
C GLN A 169 18.62 5.58 14.32
N HIS A 170 17.59 4.74 14.41
CA HIS A 170 16.74 4.59 15.60
C HIS A 170 17.00 3.29 16.38
N ASN A 171 17.96 2.46 15.97
CA ASN A 171 18.33 1.27 16.72
C ASN A 171 19.45 1.59 17.74
N PRO A 172 19.16 1.65 19.05
CA PRO A 172 20.14 2.01 20.07
C PRO A 172 21.29 1.00 20.20
N LYS A 173 21.19 -0.17 19.55
CA LYS A 173 22.21 -1.22 19.56
C LYS A 173 23.34 -0.99 18.54
N LEU A 174 23.20 -0.04 17.60
CA LEU A 174 24.19 0.20 16.56
C LEU A 174 25.20 1.28 16.99
N LYS A 175 26.43 0.83 17.27
CA LYS A 175 27.55 1.68 17.73
C LYS A 175 28.14 2.57 16.63
N LYS A 176 27.88 2.27 15.36
CA LYS A 176 28.37 3.04 14.21
C LYS A 176 27.21 3.26 13.25
N ARG A 177 26.79 4.51 13.11
CA ARG A 177 25.64 4.92 12.28
C ARG A 177 26.10 5.17 10.84
N MET A 178 25.21 4.98 9.88
CA MET A 178 25.44 5.39 8.50
C MET A 178 25.60 6.91 8.43
N SER A 179 26.79 7.37 8.03
CA SER A 179 27.09 8.77 7.77
C SER A 179 26.99 9.05 6.29
N LEU A 180 26.36 10.18 5.93
CA LEU A 180 26.46 10.73 4.57
C LEU A 180 27.95 11.02 4.30
N LYS A 181 28.48 10.47 3.21
CA LYS A 181 29.82 10.78 2.71
C LYS A 181 29.74 11.89 1.67
#